data_AF-A0A3N5AMN7-F1
#
_entry.id   AF-A0A3N5AMN7-F1
#
_cell.length_a   1.000
_cell.length_b   1.000
_cell.length_c   1.000
_cell.angle_alpha   90.00
_cell.angle_beta   90.00
_cell.angle_gamma   90.00
#
_symmetry.space_group_name_H-M   'P 1'
#
loop_
_entity.id
_entity.type
_entity.pdbx_description
1 polymer ?
#
loop_
_entity_poly.entity_id
_entity_poly.type
_entity_poly.pdbx_seq_one_letter_code
_entity_poly.pdbx_strand_id
1 'polypeptide(L)' 'MGSPHGIDPRAQHDPRNRYPTDEQFYGSDRPDHAVLPEDRPRGGGGTSPVKHRGTWATVALVAGIILLILMGIALFP' A
#
# COMPACT_ATOMS: atom_id res chain seq x y z
N MET A 1 17.12 8.65 30.43
CA MET A 1 16.76 9.00 29.04
C MET A 1 18.04 8.98 28.24
N GLY A 2 18.21 8.00 27.35
CA GLY A 2 19.41 7.90 26.51
C GLY A 2 19.41 9.04 25.49
N SER A 3 20.59 9.61 25.23
CA SER A 3 20.75 10.62 24.18
C SER A 3 20.18 10.07 22.87
N PRO A 4 19.34 10.84 22.14
CA PRO A 4 18.69 10.37 20.92
C PRO A 4 19.66 9.95 19.81
N HIS A 5 20.97 10.29 19.93
CA HIS A 5 21.95 10.15 18.87
C HIS A 5 23.15 9.26 19.24
N GLY A 6 23.09 8.46 20.32
CA GLY A 6 24.19 7.56 20.68
C GLY A 6 25.53 8.29 20.92
N ILE A 7 25.45 9.55 21.37
CA ILE A 7 26.61 10.43 21.54
C ILE A 7 27.49 9.91 22.69
N ASP A 8 28.81 9.87 22.47
CA ASP A 8 29.79 9.62 23.53
C ASP A 8 29.54 10.57 24.71
N PRO A 9 29.32 10.05 25.94
CA PRO A 9 29.08 10.87 27.13
C PRO A 9 30.12 11.97 27.37
N ARG A 10 31.36 11.78 26.93
CA ARG A 10 32.46 12.75 27.09
C ARG A 10 32.35 13.95 26.16
N ALA A 11 31.57 13.83 25.08
CA ALA A 11 31.42 14.84 24.05
C ALA A 11 30.09 15.61 24.12
N GLN A 12 29.30 15.41 25.19
CA GLN A 12 27.97 16.03 25.34
C GLN A 12 28.02 17.55 25.54
N HIS A 13 29.14 18.09 26.03
CA HIS A 13 29.31 19.53 26.30
C HIS A 13 30.19 20.24 25.26
N ASP A 14 30.62 19.55 24.21
CA ASP A 14 31.38 20.18 23.14
C ASP A 14 30.43 20.98 22.22
N PRO A 15 30.57 22.32 22.10
CA PRO A 15 29.70 23.14 21.26
C PRO A 15 29.79 22.81 19.77
N ARG A 16 30.83 22.09 19.33
CA ARG A 16 31.01 21.60 17.95
C ARG A 16 30.17 20.35 17.67
N ASN A 17 29.72 19.66 18.71
CA ASN A 17 29.05 18.38 18.58
C ASN A 17 27.53 18.54 18.45
N ARG A 18 27.12 19.25 17.38
CA ARG A 18 25.71 19.41 17.03
C ARG A 18 25.32 18.38 16.00
N TYR A 19 24.54 17.39 16.43
CA TYR A 19 23.88 16.46 15.53
C TYR A 19 22.46 16.96 15.30
N PRO A 20 22.08 17.28 14.05
CA PRO A 20 20.69 17.53 13.75
C PRO A 20 19.88 16.26 14.03
N THR A 21 18.68 16.43 14.54
CA THR A 21 17.68 15.35 14.60
C THR A 21 17.37 14.83 13.20
N ASP A 22 16.85 13.61 13.08
CA ASP A 22 16.45 13.05 11.79
C ASP A 22 15.48 13.99 11.06
N GLU A 23 14.54 14.60 11.78
CA GLU A 23 13.61 15.60 11.23
C GLU A 23 14.33 16.84 10.69
N GLN A 24 15.35 17.33 11.41
CA GLN A 24 16.16 18.48 10.98
C GLN A 24 17.04 18.14 9.78
N PHE A 25 17.59 16.93 9.72
CA PHE A 25 18.43 16.47 8.63
C PHE A 25 17.63 16.22 7.35
N TYR A 26 16.48 15.54 7.45
CA TYR A 26 15.61 15.28 6.30
C TYR A 26 14.79 16.49 5.86
N GLY A 27 14.66 17.51 6.73
CA GLY A 27 13.93 18.75 6.47
C GLY A 27 14.78 19.92 5.98
N SER A 28 16.11 19.91 6.16
CA SER A 28 16.97 21.09 5.94
C SER A 28 17.01 21.57 4.48
N ASP A 29 16.95 20.64 3.52
CA ASP A 29 17.00 20.94 2.09
C ASP A 29 15.63 20.86 1.40
N ARG A 30 14.56 20.67 2.18
CA ARG A 30 13.21 20.59 1.65
C ARG A 30 12.64 22.00 1.43
N PRO A 31 12.06 22.30 0.26
CA PRO A 31 11.32 23.55 0.07
C PRO A 31 10.08 23.60 0.97
N ASP A 32 9.58 24.80 1.24
CA ASP A 32 8.40 25.03 2.11
C ASP A 32 7.14 24.24 1.67
N HIS A 33 7.11 23.79 0.41
CA HIS A 33 6.05 22.95 -0.17
C HIS A 33 6.60 21.62 -0.70
N ALA A 34 7.37 20.89 0.12
CA ALA A 34 7.99 19.63 -0.26
C ALA A 34 7.02 18.44 -0.49
N VAL A 35 5.71 18.66 -0.33
CA VAL A 35 4.70 17.63 -0.62
C VAL A 35 4.22 17.84 -2.04
N LEU A 36 4.65 16.98 -2.95
CA LEU A 36 4.17 16.97 -4.33
C LEU A 36 2.84 16.22 -4.44
N PRO A 37 1.92 16.60 -5.35
CA PRO A 37 0.73 15.81 -5.65
C PRO A 37 1.04 14.35 -6.04
N GLU A 38 2.24 14.12 -6.59
CA GLU A 38 2.78 12.82 -6.97
C GLU A 38 3.22 11.97 -5.76
N ASP A 39 3.49 12.59 -4.61
CA ASP A 39 3.86 11.91 -3.35
C ASP A 39 2.66 11.26 -2.64
N ARG A 40 1.46 11.41 -3.20
CA ARG A 40 0.29 10.66 -2.73
C ARG A 40 0.61 9.16 -2.72
N PRO A 41 0.11 8.39 -1.72
CA PRO A 41 0.35 6.96 -1.66
C PRO A 41 0.04 6.33 -3.01
N ARG A 42 1.03 5.64 -3.60
CA ARG A 42 0.84 4.85 -4.84
C ARG A 42 -0.19 3.75 -4.52
N GLY A 43 -1.46 4.04 -4.77
CA GLY A 43 -2.58 3.16 -4.44
C GLY A 43 -3.82 3.84 -3.82
N GLY A 44 -3.77 5.12 -3.47
CA GLY A 44 -4.89 5.82 -2.82
C GLY A 44 -6.02 6.33 -3.74
N GLY A 45 -6.10 5.86 -4.99
CA GLY A 45 -7.24 6.15 -5.84
C GLY A 45 -8.41 5.27 -5.42
N GLY A 46 -9.56 5.88 -5.07
CA GLY A 46 -10.76 5.16 -4.68
C GLY A 46 -10.99 3.96 -5.59
N THR A 47 -11.03 2.77 -4.99
CA THR A 47 -11.26 1.51 -5.69
C THR A 47 -12.68 1.54 -6.21
N SER A 48 -12.90 2.15 -7.37
CA SER A 48 -14.14 1.94 -8.11
C SER A 48 -14.26 0.43 -8.27
N PRO A 49 -15.32 -0.21 -7.75
CA PRO A 49 -15.43 -1.65 -7.82
C PRO A 49 -15.37 -2.01 -9.30
N VAL A 50 -14.37 -2.80 -9.68
CA VAL A 50 -14.20 -3.27 -11.05
C VAL A 50 -15.45 -4.07 -11.38
N LYS A 51 -16.42 -3.44 -12.04
CA LYS A 51 -17.61 -4.11 -12.56
C LYS A 51 -17.12 -5.06 -13.65
N HIS A 52 -16.83 -6.30 -13.26
CA HIS A 52 -16.44 -7.35 -14.19
C HIS A 52 -17.65 -7.63 -15.09
N ARG A 53 -17.57 -7.11 -16.32
CA ARG A 53 -18.53 -7.35 -17.42
C ARG A 53 -18.76 -8.86 -17.66
N GLY A 54 -17.81 -9.69 -17.21
CA GLY A 54 -17.81 -11.15 -17.33
C GLY A 54 -18.58 -11.92 -16.27
N THR A 55 -19.15 -11.29 -15.22
CA THR A 55 -19.89 -12.05 -14.18
C THR A 55 -21.06 -12.85 -14.77
N TRP A 56 -21.80 -12.27 -15.72
CA TRP A 56 -22.90 -12.96 -16.40
C TRP A 56 -22.44 -14.11 -17.30
N ALA A 57 -21.27 -13.99 -17.93
CA ALA A 57 -20.70 -15.06 -18.75
C ALA A 57 -20.28 -16.26 -17.88
N THR A 58 -19.67 -16.01 -16.72
CA THR A 58 -19.34 -17.07 -15.76
C THR A 58 -20.60 -17.74 -15.21
N VAL A 59 -21.63 -16.96 -14.89
CA VAL A 59 -22.93 -17.50 -14.43
C VAL A 59 -23.56 -18.40 -15.49
N ALA A 60 -23.59 -17.97 -16.75
CA ALA A 60 -24.14 -18.77 -17.85
C ALA A 60 -23.36 -20.08 -18.07
N LEU A 61 -22.02 -20.03 -17.98
CA LEU A 61 -21.17 -21.22 -18.10
C LEU A 61 -21.45 -22.23 -16.99
N VAL A 62 -21.48 -21.78 -15.73
CA VAL A 62 -21.75 -22.66 -14.58
C VAL A 62 -23.14 -23.28 -14.67
N ALA A 63 -24.16 -22.48 -15.02
CA ALA A 63 -25.51 -22.98 -15.22
C ALA A 63 -25.59 -24.05 -16.34
N GLY A 64 -24.88 -23.83 -17.45
CA GLY A 64 -24.80 -24.79 -18.55
C GLY A 64 -24.16 -26.12 -18.16
N ILE A 65 -23.07 -26.08 -17.39
CA ILE A 65 -22.39 -27.29 -16.88
C ILE A 65 -23.32 -28.10 -15.98
N ILE A 66 -24.01 -27.43 -15.04
CA ILE A 66 -24.98 -28.09 -14.15
C ILE A 66 -26.08 -28.77 -14.98
N LEU A 67 -26.62 -28.06 -15.98
CA LEU A 67 -27.67 -28.60 -16.84
C LEU A 67 -27.20 -29.83 -17.62
N LEU A 68 -25.97 -29.82 -18.15
CA LEU A 68 -25.39 -30.98 -18.84
C LEU A 68 -25.23 -32.19 -17.90
N ILE A 69 -24.78 -31.98 -16.66
CA ILE A 69 -24.65 -33.05 -15.66
C ILE A 69 -26.01 -33.66 -15.35
N LEU A 70 -27.02 -32.81 -15.07
CA LEU A 70 -28.37 -33.27 -14.78
C LEU A 70 -28.98 -34.04 -15.96
N MET A 71 -28.75 -33.55 -17.19
CA MET A 71 -29.21 -34.23 -18.39
C MET A 71 -28.52 -35.59 -18.58
N GLY A 72 -27.21 -35.67 -18.31
CA GLY A 72 -26.46 -36.92 -18.32
C GLY A 72 -27.03 -37.94 -17.33
N ILE A 73 -27.29 -37.53 -16.08
CA ILE A 73 -27.92 -38.38 -15.06
C ILE A 73 -29.32 -38.82 -15.49
N ALA A 74 -30.12 -37.91 -16.06
CA ALA A 74 -31.49 -38.23 -16.47
C ALA A 74 -31.54 -39.19 -17.67
N LEU A 75 -30.61 -39.06 -18.62
CA LEU A 75 -30.52 -39.91 -19.82
C LEU A 75 -29.83 -41.25 -19.52
N PHE A 76 -28.90 -41.27 -18.56
CA PHE A 76 -28.08 -42.43 -18.18
C PHE A 76 -28.03 -42.54 -16.64
N PRO A 77 -29.12 -43.00 -16.00
CA PRO A 77 -29.19 -43.15 -14.54
C PRO A 77 -28.28 -44.27 -14.01
#